data_AF-A0A934B438-F1
#
_entry.id   AF-A0A934B438-F1
#
_cell.length_a   1.000
_cell.length_b   1.000
_cell.length_c   1.000
_cell.angle_alpha   90.00
_cell.angle_beta   90.00
_cell.angle_gamma   90.00
#
_symmetry.space_group_name_H-M   'P 1'
#
loop_
_entity.id
_entity.type
_entity.pdbx_description
1 polymer ?
#
loop_
_entity_poly.entity_id
_entity_poly.type
_entity_poly.pdbx_seq_one_letter_code
_entity_poly.pdbx_strand_id
1 'polypeptide(L)'
;MAGDLSFTNFKRMEAYSYHDRLKEREYRGRQIGYRAMNILLAVIITTVLVLTWMNTGQAASTESQEWRYFSESGEPPQKWNHEEFDDSRWIKKQNGTGYGTRHSVFSIGDMKGKYMRVYARRLFIVTNPRRIVKMGLSVVCDGPFVAYLNGMPAIRNVMGLSKANPSGGSPIGEELDLSGWAHELNTGLNVLAIQCDNDDINSNDFLFIPSLKIIEGNGVK
;
A
#
# COMPACT_ATOMS: atom_id res chain seq x y z
N MET A 1 -67.92 62.57 -18.98
CA MET A 1 -67.66 61.19 -18.52
C MET A 1 -66.25 60.79 -18.94
N ALA A 2 -65.23 60.99 -18.09
CA ALA A 2 -63.84 60.54 -18.36
C ALA A 2 -62.94 60.61 -17.10
N GLY A 3 -63.47 60.32 -15.90
CA GLY A 3 -62.75 60.57 -14.64
C GLY A 3 -62.29 59.34 -13.85
N ASP A 4 -62.76 58.14 -14.18
CA ASP A 4 -62.71 57.01 -13.23
C ASP A 4 -61.91 55.78 -13.72
N LEU A 5 -61.34 55.84 -14.93
CA LEU A 5 -60.57 54.74 -15.53
C LEU A 5 -59.07 54.79 -15.22
N SER A 6 -58.49 55.94 -14.86
CA SER A 6 -57.04 56.07 -14.63
C SER A 6 -56.61 55.55 -13.27
N PHE A 7 -57.39 55.81 -12.22
CA PHE A 7 -57.07 55.43 -10.85
C PHE A 7 -57.25 53.93 -10.59
N THR A 8 -58.27 53.32 -11.20
CA THR A 8 -58.48 51.86 -11.19
C THR A 8 -57.35 51.14 -11.92
N ASN A 9 -56.92 51.64 -13.10
CA ASN A 9 -55.79 51.05 -13.83
C ASN A 9 -54.46 51.18 -13.09
N PHE A 10 -54.21 52.30 -12.40
CA PHE A 10 -53.00 52.49 -11.59
C PHE A 10 -52.94 51.53 -10.39
N LYS A 11 -54.03 51.43 -9.60
CA LYS A 11 -54.11 50.47 -8.48
C LYS A 11 -53.98 49.02 -8.96
N ARG A 12 -54.51 48.71 -10.14
CA ARG A 12 -54.36 47.38 -10.76
C ARG A 12 -52.91 47.09 -11.13
N MET A 13 -52.19 48.05 -11.69
CA MET A 13 -50.76 47.92 -12.04
C MET A 13 -49.86 47.78 -10.80
N GLU A 14 -50.14 48.50 -9.71
CA GLU A 14 -49.41 48.30 -8.44
C GLU A 14 -49.65 46.92 -7.84
N ALA A 15 -50.89 46.41 -7.91
CA ALA A 15 -51.22 45.08 -7.45
C ALA A 15 -50.52 43.97 -8.27
N TYR A 16 -50.43 44.13 -9.60
CA TYR A 16 -49.65 43.23 -10.45
C TYR A 16 -48.15 43.29 -10.10
N SER A 17 -47.58 44.49 -9.99
CA SER A 17 -46.19 44.70 -9.60
C SER A 17 -45.86 44.10 -8.23
N TYR A 18 -46.79 44.19 -7.27
CA TYR A 18 -46.66 43.56 -5.96
C TYR A 18 -46.65 42.03 -6.04
N HIS A 19 -47.58 41.45 -6.82
CA HIS A 19 -47.67 40.01 -6.98
C HIS A 19 -46.43 39.41 -7.67
N ASP A 20 -45.86 40.11 -8.66
CA ASP A 20 -44.64 39.68 -9.33
C ASP A 20 -43.42 39.72 -8.40
N ARG A 21 -43.30 40.76 -7.56
CA ARG A 21 -42.26 40.82 -6.51
C ARG A 21 -42.37 39.70 -5.49
N LEU A 22 -43.59 39.25 -5.16
CA LEU A 22 -43.78 38.11 -4.26
C LEU A 22 -43.33 36.79 -4.92
N LYS A 23 -43.70 36.55 -6.18
CA LYS A 23 -43.26 35.37 -6.94
C LYS A 23 -41.73 35.32 -7.07
N GLU A 24 -41.10 36.46 -7.30
CA GLU A 24 -39.64 36.55 -7.39
C GLU A 24 -38.97 36.25 -6.04
N ARG A 25 -39.52 36.76 -4.93
CA ARG A 25 -39.03 36.45 -3.57
C ARG A 25 -39.17 34.97 -3.25
N GLU A 26 -40.31 34.35 -3.58
CA GLU A 26 -40.52 32.91 -3.40
C GLU A 26 -39.59 32.07 -4.27
N TYR A 27 -39.38 32.45 -5.53
CA TYR A 27 -38.48 31.76 -6.44
C TYR A 27 -37.03 31.85 -5.95
N ARG A 28 -36.57 33.05 -5.56
CA ARG A 28 -35.24 33.25 -4.95
C ARG A 28 -35.08 32.44 -3.66
N GLY A 29 -36.11 32.39 -2.80
CA GLY A 29 -36.12 31.57 -1.59
C GLY A 29 -35.97 30.07 -1.88
N ARG A 30 -36.72 29.55 -2.87
CA ARG A 30 -36.58 28.15 -3.33
C ARG A 30 -35.19 27.87 -3.91
N GLN A 31 -34.64 28.76 -4.72
CA GLN A 31 -33.30 28.63 -5.29
C GLN A 31 -32.20 28.63 -4.22
N ILE A 32 -32.33 29.47 -3.19
CA ILE A 32 -31.44 29.47 -2.02
C ILE A 32 -31.53 28.12 -1.27
N GLY A 33 -32.74 27.60 -1.08
CA GLY A 33 -32.97 26.28 -0.49
C GLY A 33 -32.29 25.14 -1.26
N TYR A 34 -32.43 25.11 -2.60
CA TYR A 34 -31.77 24.11 -3.44
C TYR A 34 -30.24 24.20 -3.39
N ARG A 35 -29.68 25.41 -3.41
CA ARG A 35 -28.22 25.61 -3.31
C ARG A 35 -27.69 25.18 -1.95
N ALA A 36 -28.38 25.53 -0.86
CA ALA A 36 -28.03 25.10 0.48
C ALA A 36 -28.10 23.57 0.63
N MET A 37 -29.16 22.94 0.09
CA MET A 37 -29.33 21.48 0.08
C MET A 37 -28.22 20.78 -0.70
N ASN A 38 -27.84 21.28 -1.88
CA ASN A 38 -26.76 20.70 -2.68
C ASN A 38 -25.39 20.81 -1.99
N ILE A 39 -25.12 21.92 -1.28
CA ILE A 39 -23.90 22.08 -0.48
C ILE A 39 -23.89 21.09 0.69
N LEU A 40 -25.01 20.96 1.40
CA LEU A 40 -25.17 19.99 2.49
C LEU A 40 -24.96 18.55 2.01
N LEU A 41 -25.56 18.16 0.88
CA LEU A 41 -25.38 16.84 0.30
C LEU A 41 -23.93 16.59 -0.13
N ALA A 42 -23.26 17.57 -0.73
CA ALA A 42 -21.85 17.46 -1.10
C ALA A 42 -20.96 17.27 0.14
N VAL A 43 -21.20 18.04 1.21
CA VAL A 43 -20.46 17.90 2.48
C VAL A 43 -20.68 16.50 3.07
N ILE A 44 -21.92 16.01 3.13
CA ILE A 44 -22.25 14.67 3.63
C ILE A 44 -21.57 13.58 2.79
N ILE A 45 -21.59 13.69 1.45
CA ILE A 45 -20.94 12.72 0.57
C ILE A 45 -19.42 12.74 0.81
N THR A 46 -18.81 13.92 0.91
CA THR A 46 -17.36 14.01 1.17
C THR A 46 -16.98 13.48 2.55
N THR A 47 -17.77 13.73 3.59
CA THR A 47 -17.48 13.20 4.93
C THR A 47 -17.67 11.69 4.99
N VAL A 48 -18.71 11.15 4.35
CA VAL A 48 -18.90 9.70 4.21
C VAL A 48 -17.75 9.08 3.44
N LEU A 49 -17.30 9.68 2.32
CA LEU A 49 -16.15 9.17 1.55
C LEU A 49 -14.84 9.20 2.35
N VAL A 50 -14.60 10.26 3.13
CA VAL A 50 -13.44 10.38 4.03
C VAL A 50 -13.52 9.33 5.14
N LEU A 51 -14.69 9.14 5.76
CA LEU A 51 -14.89 8.13 6.80
C LEU A 51 -14.77 6.71 6.25
N THR A 52 -15.25 6.44 5.04
CA THR A 52 -15.08 5.14 4.39
C THR A 52 -13.62 4.89 4.05
N TRP A 53 -12.88 5.90 3.55
CA TRP A 53 -11.44 5.82 3.30
C TRP A 53 -10.64 5.56 4.59
N MET A 54 -10.97 6.28 5.67
CA MET A 54 -10.39 6.09 6.99
C MET A 54 -10.67 4.69 7.53
N ASN A 55 -11.90 4.18 7.43
CA ASN A 55 -12.26 2.84 7.89
C ASN A 55 -11.65 1.72 7.02
N THR A 56 -11.51 1.91 5.70
CA THR A 56 -10.83 0.94 4.83
C THR A 56 -9.31 0.92 5.07
N GLY A 57 -8.72 2.06 5.42
CA GLY A 57 -7.32 2.14 5.90
C GLY A 57 -7.12 1.57 7.31
N GLN A 58 -8.21 1.32 8.04
CA GLN A 58 -8.24 0.74 9.38
C GLN A 58 -8.63 -0.75 9.41
N ALA A 59 -8.64 -1.42 8.26
CA ALA A 59 -8.36 -2.85 8.24
C ALA A 59 -6.85 -3.03 8.45
N ALA A 60 -6.39 -2.74 9.67
CA ALA A 60 -5.09 -3.17 10.15
C ALA A 60 -5.09 -4.70 10.08
N SER A 61 -4.64 -5.24 8.96
CA SER A 61 -4.31 -6.65 8.84
C SER A 61 -3.27 -6.91 9.91
N THR A 62 -3.68 -7.64 10.93
CA THR A 62 -2.82 -8.40 11.83
C THR A 62 -1.60 -8.86 11.05
N GLU A 63 -0.42 -8.34 11.41
CA GLU A 63 0.90 -8.63 10.86
C GLU A 63 0.90 -9.52 9.61
N SER A 64 1.03 -8.97 8.39
CA SER A 64 1.43 -9.85 7.28
C SER A 64 2.89 -10.24 7.50
N GLN A 65 3.11 -11.25 8.34
CA GLN A 65 4.34 -12.02 8.36
C GLN A 65 4.56 -12.76 7.03
N GLU A 66 3.52 -12.83 6.20
CA GLU A 66 3.55 -13.41 4.88
C GLU A 66 4.33 -12.58 3.87
N TRP A 67 5.21 -13.28 3.17
CA TRP A 67 5.87 -12.78 1.97
C TRP A 67 5.01 -13.11 0.75
N ARG A 68 5.03 -12.19 -0.22
CA ARG A 68 4.49 -12.39 -1.56
C ARG A 68 5.61 -12.49 -2.55
N TYR A 69 5.51 -13.43 -3.48
CA TYR A 69 6.55 -13.76 -4.45
C TYR A 69 6.08 -13.52 -5.89
N PHE A 70 6.94 -12.88 -6.67
CA PHE A 70 6.88 -12.87 -8.13
C PHE A 70 7.95 -13.81 -8.66
N SER A 71 7.49 -14.85 -9.34
CA SER A 71 8.29 -15.96 -9.86
C SER A 71 7.84 -16.29 -11.27
N GLU A 72 7.93 -15.29 -12.15
CA GLU A 72 7.57 -15.41 -13.56
C GLU A 72 8.74 -14.87 -14.40
N SER A 73 8.75 -15.19 -15.70
CA SER A 73 9.76 -14.66 -16.61
C SER A 73 9.65 -13.15 -16.76
N GLY A 74 10.75 -12.44 -16.47
CA GLY A 74 10.84 -10.98 -16.61
C GLY A 74 11.00 -10.28 -15.26
N GLU A 75 10.89 -8.96 -15.29
CA GLU A 75 10.91 -8.13 -14.09
C GLU A 75 9.47 -7.78 -13.68
N PRO A 76 9.21 -7.58 -12.37
CA PRO A 76 7.94 -7.03 -11.93
C PRO A 76 7.71 -5.63 -12.52
N PRO A 77 6.45 -5.15 -12.52
CA PRO A 77 6.15 -3.79 -12.93
C PRO A 77 6.97 -2.75 -12.15
N GLN A 78 7.09 -1.55 -12.71
CA GLN A 78 7.77 -0.45 -12.04
C GLN A 78 7.19 -0.22 -10.63
N LYS A 79 8.08 0.20 -9.72
CA LYS A 79 7.75 0.47 -8.32
C LYS A 79 7.25 -0.73 -7.51
N TRP A 80 7.49 -1.97 -7.95
CA TRP A 80 7.15 -3.18 -7.19
C TRP A 80 7.68 -3.19 -5.74
N ASN A 81 8.76 -2.45 -5.50
CA ASN A 81 9.43 -2.29 -4.22
C ASN A 81 8.94 -1.09 -3.39
N HIS A 82 7.91 -0.36 -3.84
CA HIS A 82 7.23 0.70 -3.08
C HIS A 82 5.97 0.17 -2.41
N GLU A 83 5.53 0.79 -1.32
CA GLU A 83 4.39 0.35 -0.52
C GLU A 83 3.06 0.33 -1.29
N GLU A 84 2.85 1.26 -2.22
CA GLU A 84 1.58 1.41 -2.96
C GLU A 84 1.40 0.40 -4.10
N PHE A 85 2.42 -0.42 -4.39
CA PHE A 85 2.32 -1.41 -5.44
C PHE A 85 1.30 -2.50 -5.09
N ASP A 86 0.42 -2.82 -6.05
CA ASP A 86 -0.54 -3.91 -5.93
C ASP A 86 0.10 -5.26 -6.28
N ASP A 87 0.37 -6.05 -5.24
CA ASP A 87 0.90 -7.42 -5.35
C ASP A 87 -0.17 -8.49 -5.14
N SER A 88 -1.45 -8.13 -5.27
CA SER A 88 -2.57 -9.06 -5.08
C SER A 88 -2.43 -10.35 -5.89
N ARG A 89 -1.81 -10.25 -7.08
CA ARG A 89 -1.54 -11.34 -8.02
C ARG A 89 -0.30 -12.18 -7.69
N TRP A 90 0.55 -11.74 -6.77
CA TRP A 90 1.76 -12.45 -6.37
C TRP A 90 1.42 -13.62 -5.44
N ILE A 91 2.23 -14.67 -5.49
CA ILE A 91 2.00 -15.90 -4.73
C ILE A 91 2.38 -15.66 -3.27
N LYS A 92 1.45 -15.90 -2.35
CA LYS A 92 1.71 -15.84 -0.90
C LYS A 92 2.43 -17.10 -0.43
N LYS A 93 3.55 -16.96 0.29
CA LYS A 93 4.25 -18.07 0.97
C LYS A 93 4.83 -17.59 2.31
N GLN A 94 4.72 -18.41 3.36
CA GLN A 94 5.26 -18.07 4.68
C GLN A 94 6.77 -18.32 4.80
N ASN A 95 7.27 -19.42 4.22
CA ASN A 95 8.57 -19.97 4.60
C ASN A 95 9.68 -19.81 3.56
N GLY A 96 9.39 -19.26 2.37
CA GLY A 96 10.35 -19.14 1.26
C GLY A 96 9.90 -19.81 -0.04
N THR A 97 10.76 -19.79 -1.05
CA THR A 97 10.55 -20.44 -2.35
C THR A 97 11.84 -21.02 -2.90
N GLY A 98 11.78 -22.14 -3.61
CA GLY A 98 12.97 -22.83 -4.10
C GLY A 98 12.65 -24.14 -4.83
N TYR A 99 13.64 -24.67 -5.54
CA TYR A 99 13.57 -25.96 -6.23
C TYR A 99 14.86 -26.76 -6.05
N GLY A 100 14.83 -28.02 -6.46
CA GLY A 100 15.92 -28.96 -6.25
C GLY A 100 15.56 -30.00 -5.19
N THR A 101 16.34 -31.08 -5.15
CA THR A 101 16.03 -32.28 -4.33
C THR A 101 16.00 -32.00 -2.83
N ARG A 102 16.67 -30.92 -2.38
CA ARG A 102 16.75 -30.49 -0.98
C ARG A 102 15.65 -29.52 -0.57
N HIS A 103 14.83 -29.02 -1.50
CA HIS A 103 13.94 -27.87 -1.30
C HIS A 103 12.48 -28.15 -1.70
N SER A 104 12.04 -29.41 -1.65
CA SER A 104 10.70 -29.82 -2.08
C SER A 104 9.55 -29.08 -1.38
N VAL A 105 9.74 -28.67 -0.12
CA VAL A 105 8.75 -27.89 0.65
C VAL A 105 8.60 -26.44 0.17
N PHE A 106 9.54 -25.93 -0.63
CA PHE A 106 9.55 -24.54 -1.11
C PHE A 106 9.18 -24.42 -2.60
N SER A 107 8.74 -25.51 -3.22
CA SER A 107 8.63 -25.71 -4.67
C SER A 107 8.26 -24.48 -5.52
N ILE A 108 9.10 -24.23 -6.53
CA ILE A 108 8.91 -23.32 -7.67
C ILE A 108 9.27 -24.11 -8.94
N GLY A 109 8.26 -24.64 -9.62
CA GLY A 109 8.46 -25.72 -10.60
C GLY A 109 8.94 -25.27 -11.97
N ASP A 110 8.82 -23.98 -12.30
CA ASP A 110 8.98 -23.47 -13.66
C ASP A 110 10.23 -22.59 -13.85
N MET A 111 11.01 -22.34 -12.80
CA MET A 111 12.16 -21.43 -12.85
C MET A 111 13.28 -21.93 -13.76
N LYS A 112 13.70 -23.19 -13.61
CA LYS A 112 14.84 -23.77 -14.34
C LYS A 112 14.66 -23.64 -15.86
N GLY A 113 15.62 -23.01 -16.51
CA GLY A 113 15.63 -22.77 -17.96
C GLY A 113 14.69 -21.66 -18.44
N LYS A 114 13.97 -20.97 -17.55
CA LYS A 114 13.02 -19.90 -17.92
C LYS A 114 13.38 -18.53 -17.37
N TYR A 115 13.77 -18.44 -16.11
CA TYR A 115 14.14 -17.18 -15.47
C TYR A 115 15.13 -17.40 -14.32
N MET A 116 15.91 -16.37 -14.02
CA MET A 116 16.96 -16.43 -12.99
C MET A 116 16.61 -15.62 -11.75
N ARG A 117 15.48 -14.93 -11.69
CA ARG A 117 15.18 -14.01 -10.59
C ARG A 117 13.86 -14.31 -9.96
N VAL A 118 13.85 -14.19 -8.64
CA VAL A 118 12.63 -14.23 -7.85
C VAL A 118 12.60 -12.99 -6.98
N TYR A 119 11.43 -12.37 -6.92
CA TYR A 119 11.20 -11.17 -6.14
C TYR A 119 10.27 -11.51 -5.00
N ALA A 120 10.57 -11.04 -3.80
CA ALA A 120 9.70 -11.14 -2.66
C ALA A 120 9.42 -9.76 -2.09
N ARG A 121 8.21 -9.53 -1.60
CA ARG A 121 7.90 -8.34 -0.80
C ARG A 121 7.03 -8.69 0.38
N ARG A 122 7.20 -7.93 1.45
CA ARG A 122 6.44 -8.04 2.68
C ARG A 122 6.09 -6.65 3.18
N LEU A 123 4.79 -6.43 3.37
CA LEU A 123 4.30 -5.25 4.05
C LEU A 123 4.40 -5.44 5.56
N PHE A 124 4.68 -4.36 6.29
CA PHE A 124 4.68 -4.34 7.74
C PHE A 124 4.31 -2.96 8.28
N ILE A 125 3.83 -2.91 9.51
CA ILE A 125 3.41 -1.68 10.18
C ILE A 125 4.47 -1.27 11.20
N VAL A 126 4.83 0.02 11.20
CA VAL A 126 5.66 0.66 12.22
C VAL A 126 4.85 1.74 12.91
N THR A 127 4.63 1.61 14.22
CA THR A 127 3.81 2.59 14.96
C THR A 127 4.58 3.88 15.21
N ASN A 128 5.88 3.76 15.50
CA ASN A 128 6.76 4.91 15.70
C ASN A 128 8.20 4.54 15.31
N PRO A 129 8.71 5.01 14.16
CA PRO A 129 10.07 4.71 13.71
C PRO A 129 11.16 5.05 14.74
N ARG A 130 10.95 6.09 15.57
CA ARG A 130 11.91 6.50 16.60
C ARG A 130 12.05 5.51 17.75
N ARG A 131 11.12 4.55 17.87
CA ARG A 131 11.18 3.49 18.87
C ARG A 131 11.92 2.26 18.37
N ILE A 132 12.25 2.15 17.09
CA ILE A 132 12.97 0.98 16.59
C ILE A 132 14.38 0.97 17.17
N VAL A 133 14.69 -0.09 17.92
CA VAL A 133 16.02 -0.32 18.51
C VAL A 133 16.82 -1.33 17.71
N LYS A 134 16.14 -2.21 16.96
CA LYS A 134 16.78 -3.16 16.07
C LYS A 134 15.87 -3.50 14.89
N MET A 135 16.43 -3.54 13.70
CA MET A 135 15.81 -4.10 12.50
C MET A 135 16.80 -5.08 11.86
N GLY A 136 16.44 -6.35 11.83
CA GLY A 136 17.27 -7.43 11.29
C GLY A 136 16.61 -8.08 10.09
N LEU A 137 17.37 -8.24 9.00
CA LEU A 137 16.98 -8.99 7.82
C LEU A 137 17.85 -10.24 7.72
N SER A 138 17.23 -11.41 7.70
CA SER A 138 17.92 -12.65 7.34
C SER A 138 17.49 -13.09 5.96
N VAL A 139 18.45 -13.40 5.09
CA VAL A 139 18.19 -13.90 3.73
C VAL A 139 18.99 -15.17 3.53
N VAL A 140 18.29 -16.23 3.11
CA VAL A 140 18.91 -17.33 2.37
C VAL A 140 18.68 -17.06 0.89
N CYS A 141 19.74 -16.92 0.10
CA CYS A 141 19.69 -16.75 -1.34
C CYS A 141 20.95 -17.39 -1.93
N ASP A 142 20.79 -18.27 -2.92
CA ASP A 142 21.93 -18.99 -3.51
C ASP A 142 22.83 -18.10 -4.38
N GLY A 143 22.28 -17.01 -4.93
CA GLY A 143 23.02 -16.04 -5.73
C GLY A 143 22.87 -14.59 -5.23
N PRO A 144 23.29 -13.61 -6.05
CA PRO A 144 23.24 -12.20 -5.68
C PRO A 144 21.83 -11.75 -5.25
N PHE A 145 21.75 -10.82 -4.30
CA PHE A 145 20.47 -10.22 -3.93
C PHE A 145 20.58 -8.74 -3.63
N VAL A 146 19.43 -8.05 -3.74
CA VAL A 146 19.26 -6.66 -3.33
C VAL A 146 18.00 -6.56 -2.47
N ALA A 147 18.15 -6.01 -1.27
CA ALA A 147 17.03 -5.68 -0.40
C ALA A 147 16.73 -4.18 -0.45
N TYR A 148 15.46 -3.84 -0.53
CA TYR A 148 14.91 -2.50 -0.65
C TYR A 148 13.97 -2.23 0.53
N LEU A 149 14.13 -1.08 1.16
CA LEU A 149 13.21 -0.57 2.17
C LEU A 149 12.47 0.63 1.57
N ASN A 150 11.14 0.55 1.45
CA ASN A 150 10.31 1.62 0.87
C ASN A 150 10.84 2.15 -0.48
N GLY A 151 11.28 1.24 -1.36
CA GLY A 151 11.87 1.56 -2.66
C GLY A 151 13.37 1.86 -2.66
N MET A 152 13.97 2.17 -1.51
CA MET A 152 15.38 2.51 -1.39
C MET A 152 16.27 1.27 -1.22
N PRO A 153 17.34 1.09 -2.01
CA PRO A 153 18.22 -0.07 -1.89
C PRO A 153 19.03 -0.01 -0.59
N ALA A 154 18.71 -0.89 0.35
CA ALA A 154 19.30 -0.92 1.69
C ALA A 154 20.54 -1.81 1.78
N ILE A 155 20.46 -3.00 1.17
CA ILE A 155 21.54 -4.01 1.20
C ILE A 155 21.73 -4.57 -0.21
N ARG A 156 23.00 -4.72 -0.59
CA ARG A 156 23.42 -5.45 -1.79
C ARG A 156 24.42 -6.53 -1.39
N ASN A 157 24.18 -7.75 -1.84
CA ASN A 157 25.12 -8.85 -1.71
C ASN A 157 25.35 -9.46 -3.09
N VAL A 158 26.63 -9.67 -3.45
CA VAL A 158 27.02 -10.12 -4.79
C VAL A 158 27.30 -11.62 -4.88
N MET A 159 27.31 -12.33 -3.76
CA MET A 159 27.68 -13.76 -3.69
C MET A 159 26.51 -14.66 -3.30
N GLY A 160 25.42 -14.11 -2.80
CA GLY A 160 24.43 -14.85 -2.04
C GLY A 160 24.81 -15.07 -0.58
N LEU A 161 23.85 -15.54 0.18
CA LEU A 161 24.00 -15.86 1.60
C LEU A 161 23.26 -17.16 1.87
N SER A 162 23.98 -18.20 2.25
CA SER A 162 23.39 -19.46 2.68
C SER A 162 24.33 -20.12 3.67
N LYS A 163 23.85 -20.41 4.87
CA LYS A 163 24.64 -21.09 5.91
C LYS A 163 23.99 -22.42 6.26
N ALA A 164 24.81 -23.47 6.36
CA ALA A 164 24.36 -24.77 6.82
C ALA A 164 23.73 -24.65 8.22
N ASN A 165 22.56 -25.27 8.39
CA ASN A 165 21.88 -25.31 9.68
C ASN A 165 22.57 -26.34 10.58
N PRO A 166 23.13 -25.93 11.74
CA PRO A 166 23.86 -26.84 12.63
C PRO A 166 22.99 -27.98 13.17
N SER A 167 21.69 -27.75 13.31
CA SER A 167 20.71 -28.74 13.78
C SER A 167 20.19 -29.67 12.68
N GLY A 168 20.68 -29.51 11.45
CA GLY A 168 20.10 -30.13 10.26
C GLY A 168 18.85 -29.41 9.76
N GLY A 169 18.45 -29.68 8.51
CA GLY A 169 17.29 -29.07 7.86
C GLY A 169 17.64 -27.94 6.88
N SER A 170 16.68 -27.05 6.63
CA SER A 170 16.85 -25.92 5.69
C SER A 170 17.99 -25.01 6.12
N PRO A 171 18.79 -24.47 5.16
CA PRO A 171 19.80 -23.46 5.44
C PRO A 171 19.23 -22.27 6.21
N ILE A 172 20.08 -21.60 6.97
CA ILE A 172 19.75 -20.40 7.72
C ILE A 172 20.45 -19.19 7.11
N GLY A 173 19.78 -18.04 7.12
CA GLY A 173 20.38 -16.78 6.71
C GLY A 173 21.23 -16.19 7.83
N GLU A 174 22.25 -15.42 7.45
CA GLU A 174 22.90 -14.50 8.38
C GLU A 174 21.98 -13.30 8.65
N GLU A 175 21.91 -12.85 9.90
CA GLU A 175 21.15 -11.64 10.23
C GLU A 175 21.95 -10.40 9.87
N LEU A 176 21.44 -9.66 8.88
CA LEU A 176 21.97 -8.39 8.42
C LEU A 176 21.28 -7.24 9.16
N ASP A 177 22.07 -6.29 9.61
CA ASP A 177 21.54 -5.14 10.34
C ASP A 177 20.98 -4.08 9.38
N LEU A 178 19.67 -3.82 9.50
CA LEU A 178 18.95 -2.76 8.82
C LEU A 178 18.65 -1.57 9.73
N SER A 179 19.08 -1.59 10.99
CA SER A 179 18.74 -0.54 11.96
C SER A 179 19.20 0.86 11.52
N GLY A 180 20.30 0.94 10.77
CA GLY A 180 20.78 2.20 10.17
C GLY A 180 19.80 2.83 9.16
N TRP A 181 18.86 2.06 8.62
CA TRP A 181 17.84 2.47 7.66
C TRP A 181 16.52 2.88 8.33
N ALA A 182 16.45 2.94 9.66
CA ALA A 182 15.22 3.33 10.36
C ALA A 182 14.71 4.74 10.01
N HIS A 183 15.58 5.61 9.46
CA HIS A 183 15.21 6.94 8.98
C HIS A 183 14.38 6.93 7.69
N GLU A 184 14.40 5.83 6.94
CA GLU A 184 13.59 5.64 5.73
C GLU A 184 12.20 5.06 6.04
N LEU A 185 11.90 4.78 7.31
CA LEU A 185 10.62 4.20 7.73
C LEU A 185 9.54 5.27 7.86
N ASN A 186 8.37 4.95 7.32
CA ASN A 186 7.14 5.70 7.49
C ASN A 186 6.45 5.30 8.80
N THR A 187 5.78 6.25 9.45
CA THR A 187 4.77 5.90 10.45
C THR A 187 3.59 5.24 9.73
N GLY A 188 3.23 4.03 10.12
CA GLY A 188 2.21 3.22 9.43
C GLY A 188 2.83 2.16 8.52
N LEU A 189 2.32 2.06 7.30
CA LEU A 189 2.69 1.01 6.35
C LEU A 189 4.09 1.22 5.76
N ASN A 190 4.85 0.15 5.70
CA ASN A 190 6.17 0.07 5.09
C ASN A 190 6.28 -1.21 4.27
N VAL A 191 7.25 -1.27 3.37
CA VAL A 191 7.56 -2.46 2.57
C VAL A 191 9.03 -2.81 2.65
N LEU A 192 9.31 -4.09 2.89
CA LEU A 192 10.61 -4.69 2.61
C LEU A 192 10.47 -5.56 1.36
N ALA A 193 11.27 -5.24 0.36
CA ALA A 193 11.27 -5.88 -0.95
C ALA A 193 12.66 -6.45 -1.25
N ILE A 194 12.75 -7.63 -1.83
CA ILE A 194 14.01 -8.33 -2.07
C ILE A 194 13.96 -8.97 -3.44
N GLN A 195 15.00 -8.73 -4.23
CA GLN A 195 15.29 -9.49 -5.44
C GLN A 195 16.40 -10.49 -5.12
N CYS A 196 16.19 -11.77 -5.40
CA CYS A 196 17.17 -12.83 -5.29
C CYS A 196 17.40 -13.45 -6.68
N ASP A 197 18.65 -13.46 -7.11
CA ASP A 197 19.07 -14.02 -8.39
C ASP A 197 19.62 -15.44 -8.14
N ASN A 198 19.35 -16.34 -9.07
CA ASN A 198 20.06 -17.60 -9.20
C ASN A 198 21.41 -17.36 -9.85
N ASP A 199 22.38 -18.23 -9.59
CA ASP A 199 23.73 -18.13 -10.14
C ASP A 199 23.77 -18.52 -11.63
N ASP A 200 22.97 -19.51 -12.04
CA ASP A 200 22.86 -20.02 -13.40
C ASP A 200 21.41 -20.35 -13.80
N ILE A 201 21.02 -20.03 -15.04
CA ILE A 201 19.66 -20.29 -15.55
C ILE A 201 19.28 -21.78 -15.60
N ASN A 202 20.27 -22.66 -15.68
CA ASN A 202 20.15 -24.10 -15.72
C ASN A 202 20.58 -24.76 -14.40
N SER A 203 20.76 -23.98 -13.32
CA SER A 203 21.10 -24.54 -12.00
C SER A 203 20.09 -25.64 -11.59
N ASN A 204 20.58 -26.63 -10.86
CA ASN A 204 19.78 -27.75 -10.38
C ASN A 204 19.07 -27.45 -9.06
N ASP A 205 19.46 -26.36 -8.40
CA ASP A 205 18.86 -25.85 -7.18
C ASP A 205 18.68 -24.34 -7.23
N PHE A 206 17.77 -23.87 -6.38
CA PHE A 206 17.59 -22.48 -6.03
C PHE A 206 16.85 -22.45 -4.71
N LEU A 207 17.28 -21.58 -3.79
CA LEU A 207 16.62 -21.34 -2.53
C LEU A 207 16.59 -19.86 -2.21
N PHE A 208 15.39 -19.39 -1.86
CA PHE A 208 15.16 -18.03 -1.41
C PHE A 208 14.24 -18.02 -0.17
N ILE A 209 14.82 -17.71 1.00
CA ILE A 209 14.12 -17.64 2.28
C ILE A 209 14.44 -16.30 2.96
N PRO A 210 13.57 -15.29 2.84
CA PRO A 210 13.71 -14.03 3.56
C PRO A 210 12.96 -14.03 4.89
N SER A 211 13.50 -13.35 5.89
CA SER A 211 12.82 -13.07 7.17
C SER A 211 13.19 -11.69 7.69
N LEU A 212 12.22 -11.05 8.35
CA LEU A 212 12.35 -9.71 8.92
C LEU A 212 12.01 -9.77 10.40
N LYS A 213 12.88 -9.19 11.22
CA LYS A 213 12.73 -9.02 12.66
C LYS A 213 12.83 -7.55 13.00
N ILE A 214 11.86 -7.03 13.73
CA ILE A 214 11.85 -5.64 14.22
C ILE A 214 11.67 -5.67 15.73
N ILE A 215 12.47 -4.90 16.45
CA ILE A 215 12.37 -4.73 17.89
C ILE A 215 12.14 -3.23 18.16
N GLU A 216 11.04 -2.92 18.84
CA GLU A 216 10.76 -1.59 19.36
C GLU A 216 11.16 -1.48 20.83
N GLY A 217 11.79 -0.38 21.22
CA GLY A 217 12.08 -0.04 22.60
C GLY A 217 10.84 0.45 23.34
N ASN A 218 10.77 0.13 24.63
CA ASN A 218 9.81 0.73 25.55
C ASN A 218 10.32 2.16 25.83
N GLY A 219 9.60 3.18 25.34
CA GLY A 219 10.06 4.56 25.33
C GLY A 219 10.30 5.17 26.72
N VAL A 220 11.45 4.87 27.32
CA VAL A 220 12.00 5.57 28.47
C VAL A 220 13.35 6.14 28.04
N LYS A 221 13.34 7.40 27.62
CA LYS A 221 14.50 8.29 27.65
C LYS A 221 14.08 9.55 28.37
#